data_AF-A0A1G0G4E1-F1
#
_entry.id   AF-A0A1G0G4E1-F1
#
_cell.length_a   1.000
_cell.length_b   1.000
_cell.length_c   1.000
_cell.angle_alpha   90.00
_cell.angle_beta   90.00
_cell.angle_gamma   90.00
#
_symmetry.space_group_name_H-M   'P 1'
#
loop_
_entity.id
_entity.type
_entity.pdbx_description
1 polymer ?
#
loop_
_entity_poly.entity_id
_entity_poly.type
_entity_poly.pdbx_seq_one_letter_code
_entity_poly.pdbx_strand_id
1 'polypeptide(L)'
;MSQSAHNPLYSEEKAERLEARLSRAQKELLQHAADLLGRSLTDFVVTVSQEAANKVIREHAIITLTVKDSENFVRILLNPPKPNVALKKAAQRYKKFQGKKRS
;
A
#
# COMPACT_ATOMS: atom_id res chain seq x y z
N MET A 1 -44.78 -5.14 -4.37
CA MET A 1 -43.93 -4.35 -5.28
C MET A 1 -42.63 -4.08 -4.54
N SER A 2 -41.53 -4.39 -5.22
CA SER A 2 -40.21 -4.63 -4.66
C SER A 2 -39.36 -3.35 -4.54
N GLN A 3 -38.34 -3.47 -3.67
CA GLN A 3 -37.10 -2.67 -3.58
C GLN A 3 -37.25 -1.26 -2.97
N SER A 4 -36.36 -0.83 -2.06
CA SER A 4 -34.91 -1.02 -2.13
C SER A 4 -34.27 -1.26 -0.75
N ALA A 5 -33.47 -2.32 -0.66
CA ALA A 5 -32.54 -2.53 0.44
C ALA A 5 -31.40 -1.50 0.32
N HIS A 6 -31.28 -0.60 1.29
CA HIS A 6 -30.09 0.24 1.43
C HIS A 6 -28.99 -0.65 2.02
N ASN A 7 -27.97 -0.95 1.23
CA ASN A 7 -26.77 -1.68 1.67
C ASN A 7 -25.81 -0.68 2.32
N PRO A 8 -25.61 -0.67 3.66
CA PRO A 8 -24.89 0.40 4.36
C PRO A 8 -23.36 0.21 4.40
N LEU A 9 -22.79 -0.55 3.45
CA LEU A 9 -21.34 -0.57 3.29
C LEU A 9 -20.97 0.62 2.39
N TYR A 10 -20.29 1.60 2.98
CA TYR A 10 -19.79 2.86 2.39
C TYR A 10 -20.76 4.05 2.42
N SER A 11 -20.84 4.71 3.57
CA SER A 11 -21.16 6.15 3.60
C SER A 11 -19.92 6.92 3.12
N GLU A 12 -19.96 7.48 1.91
CA GLU A 12 -18.96 8.41 1.35
C GLU A 12 -19.01 9.82 2.00
N GLU A 13 -19.29 9.90 3.30
CA GLU A 13 -19.13 11.17 4.00
C GLU A 13 -17.67 11.32 4.45
N LYS A 14 -17.06 12.47 4.18
CA LYS A 14 -15.74 12.86 4.71
C LYS A 14 -15.83 13.12 6.22
N ALA A 15 -16.14 12.08 6.99
CA ALA A 15 -16.36 12.13 8.44
C ALA A 15 -15.05 12.16 9.24
N GLU A 16 -13.99 11.61 8.66
CA GLU A 16 -12.67 11.50 9.29
C GLU A 16 -11.87 12.80 9.18
N ARG A 17 -11.16 13.15 10.26
CA ARG A 17 -10.36 14.38 10.34
C ARG A 17 -8.87 14.06 10.38
N LEU A 18 -8.11 14.75 9.53
CA LEU A 18 -6.65 14.79 9.60
C LEU A 18 -6.22 16.03 10.39
N GLU A 19 -5.69 15.84 11.59
CA GLU A 19 -5.15 16.93 12.41
C GLU A 19 -3.63 17.04 12.25
N ALA A 20 -3.15 18.22 11.83
CA ALA A 20 -1.73 18.53 11.74
C ALA A 20 -1.48 19.98 12.13
N ARG A 21 -0.40 20.21 12.90
CA ARG A 21 0.07 21.56 13.22
C ARG A 21 1.09 21.99 12.18
N LEU A 22 0.87 23.15 11.58
CA LEU A 22 1.76 23.75 10.59
C LEU A 22 2.38 25.02 11.16
N SER A 23 3.65 25.27 10.83
CA SER A 23 4.23 26.59 10.97
C SER A 23 3.57 27.57 10.00
N ARG A 24 3.72 28.87 10.25
CA ARG A 24 3.24 29.91 9.33
C ARG A 24 3.82 29.74 7.92
N ALA A 25 5.13 29.51 7.83
CA ALA A 25 5.83 29.33 6.56
C ALA A 25 5.31 28.09 5.79
N GLN A 26 5.02 26.99 6.49
CA GLN A 26 4.44 25.80 5.86
C GLN A 26 3.04 26.09 5.30
N LYS A 27 2.20 26.79 6.07
CA LYS A 27 0.85 27.17 5.61
C LYS A 27 0.91 28.09 4.39
N GLU A 28 1.78 29.10 4.41
CA GLU A 28 1.95 30.04 3.29
C GLU A 28 2.42 29.32 2.01
N LEU A 29 3.39 28.41 2.13
CA LEU A 29 3.87 27.60 1.01
C LEU A 29 2.76 26.74 0.41
N LEU A 30 2.03 26.01 1.26
CA LEU A 30 0.94 25.13 0.81
C LEU A 30 -0.22 25.93 0.20
N GLN A 31 -0.54 27.09 0.77
CA GLN A 31 -1.57 27.99 0.24
C GLN A 31 -1.18 28.49 -1.14
N HIS A 32 0.06 28.97 -1.32
CA HIS A 32 0.53 29.44 -2.62
C HIS A 32 0.45 28.34 -3.69
N ALA A 33 0.86 27.12 -3.35
CA ALA A 33 0.74 25.98 -4.26
C ALA A 33 -0.72 25.62 -4.60
N ALA A 34 -1.64 25.77 -3.64
CA ALA A 34 -3.07 25.59 -3.87
C ALA A 34 -3.64 26.67 -4.81
N ASP A 35 -3.27 27.93 -4.59
CA ASP A 35 -3.70 29.08 -5.40
C ASP A 35 -3.23 28.95 -6.86
N LEU A 36 -1.99 28.50 -7.09
CA LEU A 36 -1.44 28.26 -8.43
C LEU A 36 -2.24 27.20 -9.21
N LEU A 37 -2.88 26.26 -8.51
CA LEU A 37 -3.70 25.21 -9.10
C LEU A 37 -5.21 25.54 -9.08
N GLY A 38 -5.58 26.73 -8.60
CA GLY A 38 -6.97 27.18 -8.55
C GLY A 38 -7.86 26.36 -7.63
N ARG A 39 -7.30 25.75 -6.57
CA ARG A 39 -8.03 24.89 -5.63
C ARG A 39 -7.88 25.36 -4.19
N SER A 40 -8.81 24.94 -3.33
CA SER A 40 -8.73 25.25 -1.89
C SER A 40 -7.52 24.57 -1.25
N LEU A 41 -6.98 25.16 -0.17
CA LEU A 41 -5.88 24.56 0.59
C LEU A 41 -6.23 23.16 1.11
N THR A 42 -7.46 22.95 1.59
CA THR A 42 -7.92 21.65 2.06
C THR A 42 -7.91 20.61 0.94
N ASP A 43 -8.46 20.96 -0.23
CA ASP A 43 -8.46 20.08 -1.40
C ASP A 43 -7.03 19.76 -1.84
N PHE A 44 -6.17 20.79 -1.95
CA PHE A 44 -4.75 20.63 -2.27
C PHE A 44 -4.09 19.61 -1.33
N VAL A 45 -4.19 19.80 -0.02
CA VAL A 45 -3.54 18.96 0.98
C VAL A 45 -4.05 17.53 0.94
N VAL A 46 -5.37 17.33 0.81
CA VAL A 46 -5.96 15.99 0.72
C VAL A 46 -5.46 15.27 -0.54
N THR A 47 -5.49 15.93 -1.70
CA THR A 47 -5.02 15.33 -2.96
C THR A 47 -3.55 14.93 -2.89
N VAL A 48 -2.65 15.86 -2.53
CA VAL A 48 -1.21 15.55 -2.51
C VAL A 48 -0.84 14.52 -1.45
N SER A 49 -1.55 14.50 -0.31
CA SER A 49 -1.34 13.47 0.72
C SER A 49 -1.76 12.09 0.22
N GLN A 50 -2.89 12.00 -0.48
CA GLN A 50 -3.35 10.74 -1.07
C GLN A 50 -2.39 10.23 -2.16
N GLU A 51 -1.90 11.12 -3.01
CA GLU A 51 -0.90 10.80 -4.05
C GLU A 51 0.39 10.28 -3.44
N ALA A 52 0.91 10.97 -2.42
CA ALA A 52 2.11 10.58 -1.70
C ALA A 52 1.94 9.22 -1.00
N ALA A 53 0.82 9.01 -0.30
CA ALA A 53 0.51 7.74 0.35
C ALA A 53 0.45 6.59 -0.67
N ASN A 54 -0.24 6.80 -1.79
CA ASN A 54 -0.30 5.80 -2.87
C ASN A 54 1.08 5.49 -3.46
N LYS A 55 1.94 6.50 -3.61
CA LYS A 55 3.31 6.31 -4.08
C LYS A 55 4.10 5.43 -3.10
N VAL A 56 4.08 5.74 -1.81
CA VAL A 56 4.76 4.94 -0.77
C VAL A 56 4.24 3.51 -0.77
N ILE A 57 2.92 3.31 -0.81
CA ILE A 57 2.33 1.96 -0.85
C ILE A 57 2.81 1.20 -2.08
N ARG A 58 2.79 1.82 -3.26
CA ARG A 58 3.29 1.17 -4.50
C ARG A 58 4.75 0.80 -4.40
N GLU A 59 5.60 1.69 -3.90
CA GLU A 59 7.04 1.45 -3.74
C GLU A 59 7.35 0.27 -2.81
N HIS A 60 6.51 0.06 -1.79
CA HIS A 60 6.71 -1.02 -0.81
C HIS A 60 5.94 -2.31 -1.13
N ALA A 61 4.87 -2.25 -1.92
CA ALA A 61 4.01 -3.40 -2.21
C ALA A 61 4.17 -3.97 -3.63
N ILE A 62 4.72 -3.20 -4.57
CA ILE A 62 4.84 -3.61 -5.98
C ILE A 62 6.29 -3.91 -6.32
N ILE A 63 6.58 -5.18 -6.62
CA ILE A 63 7.82 -5.57 -7.27
C ILE A 63 7.66 -5.32 -8.76
N THR A 64 8.33 -4.29 -9.28
CA THR A 64 8.40 -4.06 -10.73
C THR A 64 9.49 -4.94 -11.32
N LEU A 65 9.11 -5.90 -12.16
CA LEU A 65 10.03 -6.79 -12.85
C LEU A 65 10.29 -6.29 -14.28
N THR A 66 11.52 -6.45 -14.77
CA THR A 66 11.77 -6.27 -16.21
C THR A 66 11.00 -7.33 -17.02
N VAL A 67 10.89 -7.18 -18.34
CA VAL A 67 10.26 -8.21 -19.20
C VAL A 67 10.95 -9.57 -18.99
N LYS A 68 12.28 -9.60 -18.99
CA LYS A 68 13.07 -10.82 -18.77
C LYS A 68 12.84 -11.43 -17.39
N ASP A 69 12.77 -10.59 -16.35
CA ASP A 69 12.52 -11.08 -14.98
C ASP A 69 11.08 -11.58 -14.83
N SER A 70 10.13 -10.95 -15.51
CA SER A 70 8.72 -11.38 -15.55
C SER A 70 8.57 -12.75 -16.22
N GLU A 71 9.23 -12.95 -17.37
CA GLU A 71 9.27 -14.24 -18.05
C GLU A 71 9.93 -15.33 -17.18
N ASN A 72 11.05 -15.01 -16.54
CA ASN A 72 11.71 -15.91 -15.61
C ASN A 72 10.81 -16.26 -14.42
N PHE A 73 10.12 -15.27 -13.84
CA PHE A 73 9.21 -15.44 -12.72
C PHE A 73 8.03 -16.34 -13.10
N VAL A 74 7.35 -16.06 -14.21
CA VAL A 74 6.26 -16.90 -14.72
C VAL A 74 6.75 -18.32 -15.04
N ARG A 75 7.92 -18.48 -15.67
CA ARG A 75 8.50 -19.81 -15.92
C ARG A 75 8.71 -20.58 -14.63
N ILE A 76 9.22 -19.94 -13.58
CA ILE A 76 9.44 -20.56 -12.26
C ILE A 76 8.10 -20.91 -11.59
N LEU A 77 7.06 -20.09 -11.73
CA LEU A 77 5.72 -20.41 -11.21
C LEU A 77 5.09 -21.62 -11.91
N LEU A 78 5.23 -21.71 -13.23
CA LEU A 78 4.68 -22.81 -14.03
C LEU A 78 5.52 -24.09 -13.90
N ASN A 79 6.83 -23.96 -13.69
CA ASN A 79 7.78 -25.07 -13.57
C ASN A 79 8.64 -24.91 -12.31
N PRO A 80 8.05 -25.10 -11.11
CA PRO A 80 8.75 -24.85 -9.86
C PRO A 80 9.94 -25.80 -9.71
N PRO A 81 11.16 -25.27 -9.52
CA PRO A 81 12.34 -26.11 -9.33
C PRO A 81 12.27 -26.86 -8.00
N LYS A 82 12.89 -28.04 -7.94
CA LYS A 82 13.01 -28.78 -6.69
C LYS A 82 13.79 -27.94 -5.67
N PRO A 83 13.38 -27.92 -4.39
CA PRO A 83 14.07 -27.17 -3.35
C PRO A 83 15.51 -27.67 -3.20
N ASN A 84 16.47 -26.75 -3.13
CA ASN A 84 17.88 -27.11 -2.97
C ASN A 84 18.19 -27.58 -1.53
N VAL A 85 19.41 -28.10 -1.30
CA VAL A 85 19.83 -28.63 0.01
C VAL A 85 19.73 -27.58 1.12
N ALA A 86 20.08 -26.32 0.82
CA ALA A 86 20.02 -25.23 1.79
C ALA A 86 18.57 -24.93 2.23
N LEU A 87 17.64 -24.88 1.28
CA LEU A 87 16.22 -24.63 1.52
C LEU A 87 15.58 -25.78 2.33
N LYS A 88 15.93 -27.03 2.00
CA LYS A 88 15.51 -28.21 2.80
C LYS A 88 16.01 -28.13 4.24
N LYS A 89 17.29 -27.78 4.45
CA LYS A 89 17.87 -27.60 5.79
C LYS A 89 17.18 -26.46 6.55
N ALA A 90 16.87 -25.34 5.90
CA ALA A 90 16.14 -24.22 6.50
C ALA A 90 14.74 -24.61 6.96
N ALA A 91 13.99 -25.32 6.12
CA ALA A 91 12.66 -25.83 6.48
C ALA A 91 12.70 -26.79 7.69
N GLN A 92 13.70 -27.67 7.75
CA GLN A 92 13.91 -28.56 8.90
C GLN A 92 14.21 -27.79 10.20
N ARG A 93 15.07 -26.76 10.14
CA ARG A 93 15.34 -25.89 11.29
C ARG A 93 14.07 -25.18 11.77
N TYR A 94 13.26 -24.66 10.85
CA TYR A 94 12.01 -23.99 11.18
C TYR A 94 11.00 -24.93 11.86
N LYS A 95 10.82 -26.16 11.35
CA LYS A 95 9.95 -27.16 11.98
C LYS A 95 10.39 -27.51 13.41
N LYS A 96 11.69 -27.67 13.63
CA LYS A 96 12.25 -27.91 14.98
C LYS A 96 12.00 -26.74 15.93
N PHE A 97 12.11 -25.51 15.43
CA PHE A 97 11.82 -24.30 16.22
C PHE A 97 10.33 -24.17 16.58
N GLN A 98 9.42 -24.44 15.64
CA GLN A 98 7.98 -24.43 15.92
C GLN A 98 7.55 -25.56 16.88
N GLY A 99 8.14 -26.75 16.77
CA GLY A 99 7.85 -27.87 17.68
C GLY A 99 8.29 -27.60 19.13
N LYS A 100 9.36 -26.81 19.33
CA LYS A 100 9.88 -26.45 20.66
C LYS A 100 9.07 -25.35 21.37
N LYS A 101 8.21 -24.61 20.67
CA LYS A 101 7.28 -23.61 21.26
C LYS A 101 5.92 -24.18 21.69
N ARG A 102 5.64 -25.45 21.37
CA ARG A 102 4.36 -26.12 21.64
C ARG A 102 4.48 -27.26 22.67
N SER A 103 5.61 -27.36 23.38
CA SER A 103 5.87 -28.33 24.44
C SER A 103 6.33 -27.63 25.71
#